data_AF-B4FHX4-F1
#
_entry.id   AF-B4FHX4-F1
#
_cell.length_a   1.000
_cell.length_b   1.000
_cell.length_c   1.000
_cell.angle_alpha   90.00
_cell.angle_beta   90.00
_cell.angle_gamma   90.00
#
_symmetry.space_group_name_H-M   'P 1'
#
loop_
_entity.id
_entity.type
_entity.pdbx_description
1 polymer ?
#
loop_
_entity_poly.entity_id
_entity_poly.type
_entity_poly.pdbx_seq_one_letter_code
_entity_poly.pdbx_strand_id
1 'polypeptide(L)'
;MGISQDTHESMATDAANYLCHQLQHLLGPISSATSQSGPWEERSAMVRLTQKLQKSKRNKRWRQRRRKHVEELFQKERADYDRVDQEADEWRAKQIAKDIAKQRVESMQQIARKKTNVERKRLESELELALMVEKLQELRSIRVQKMKKQDPYLNTDASTMSPFEHGEVSVLDNGG
;
A
#
# COMPACT_ATOMS: atom_id res chain seq x y z
N MET A 1 -83.23 40.76 17.28
CA MET A 1 -84.22 39.66 17.18
C MET A 1 -83.47 38.36 17.33
N GLY A 2 -83.61 37.68 18.47
CA GLY A 2 -83.18 36.28 18.57
C GLY A 2 -84.12 35.44 17.70
N ILE A 3 -83.58 34.51 16.92
CA ILE A 3 -84.41 33.50 16.24
C ILE A 3 -85.18 32.75 17.34
N SER A 4 -86.49 32.52 17.15
CA SER A 4 -87.32 31.78 18.11
C SER A 4 -86.76 30.36 18.27
N GLN A 5 -86.79 29.81 19.49
CA GLN A 5 -86.28 28.47 19.74
C GLN A 5 -86.93 27.43 18.81
N ASP A 6 -88.26 27.52 18.61
CA ASP A 6 -89.01 26.63 17.71
C ASP A 6 -88.52 26.72 16.25
N THR A 7 -88.17 27.92 15.78
CA THR A 7 -87.66 28.11 14.41
C THR A 7 -86.25 27.56 14.26
N HIS A 8 -85.41 27.69 15.29
CA HIS A 8 -84.08 27.08 15.30
C HIS A 8 -84.18 25.55 15.32
N GLU A 9 -85.11 24.98 16.11
CA GLU A 9 -85.38 23.55 16.18
C GLU A 9 -85.87 23.00 14.83
N SER A 10 -86.84 23.67 14.18
CA SER A 10 -87.33 23.27 12.85
C SER A 10 -86.24 23.29 11.78
N MET A 11 -85.42 24.35 11.74
CA MET A 11 -84.30 24.43 10.81
C MET A 11 -83.26 23.33 11.07
N ALA A 12 -83.01 23.00 12.35
CA ALA A 12 -82.10 21.93 12.72
C ALA A 12 -82.66 20.55 12.30
N THR A 13 -83.95 20.29 12.49
CA THR A 13 -84.58 19.03 12.05
C THR A 13 -84.60 18.90 10.53
N ASP A 14 -84.90 19.98 9.80
CA ASP A 14 -84.90 19.96 8.34
C ASP A 14 -83.50 19.74 7.79
N ALA A 15 -82.48 20.39 8.39
CA ALA A 15 -81.09 20.16 8.05
C ALA A 15 -80.66 18.72 8.35
N ALA A 16 -81.06 18.16 9.51
CA ALA A 16 -80.77 16.76 9.86
C ALA A 16 -81.44 15.77 8.89
N ASN A 17 -82.71 15.99 8.55
CA ASN A 17 -83.44 15.16 7.58
C ASN A 17 -82.80 15.23 6.20
N TYR A 18 -82.42 16.43 5.76
CA TYR A 18 -81.70 16.61 4.50
C TYR A 18 -80.38 15.82 4.49
N LEU A 19 -79.58 15.93 5.56
CA LEU A 19 -78.34 15.16 5.70
C LEU A 19 -78.58 13.65 5.71
N CYS A 20 -79.60 13.18 6.44
CA CYS A 20 -79.99 11.77 6.45
C CYS A 20 -80.36 11.27 5.05
N HIS A 21 -81.15 12.03 4.29
CA HIS A 21 -81.49 11.70 2.91
C HIS A 21 -80.27 11.69 1.98
N GLN A 22 -79.36 12.65 2.12
CA GLN A 22 -78.10 12.66 1.38
C GLN A 22 -77.25 11.43 1.69
N LEU A 23 -77.12 11.06 2.96
CA LEU A 23 -76.40 9.85 3.38
C LEU A 23 -77.05 8.57 2.83
N GLN A 24 -78.39 8.47 2.86
CA GLN A 24 -79.13 7.35 2.28
C GLN A 24 -78.89 7.23 0.78
N HIS A 25 -78.91 8.35 0.05
CA HIS A 25 -78.64 8.36 -1.39
C HIS A 25 -77.19 7.92 -1.70
N LEU A 26 -76.22 8.37 -0.91
CA LEU A 26 -74.81 7.97 -1.06
C LEU A 26 -74.57 6.49 -0.69
N LEU A 27 -75.32 5.95 0.30
CA LEU A 27 -75.18 4.57 0.76
C LEU A 27 -76.04 3.58 -0.03
N GLY A 28 -77.12 4.02 -0.67
CA GLY A 28 -78.06 3.18 -1.43
C GLY A 28 -77.37 2.20 -2.39
N PRO A 29 -76.43 2.65 -3.25
CA PRO A 29 -75.68 1.78 -4.15
C PRO A 29 -74.80 0.71 -3.47
N ILE A 30 -74.46 0.88 -2.19
CA ILE A 30 -73.57 0.00 -1.43
C ILE A 30 -74.36 -0.85 -0.42
N SER A 31 -75.60 -0.45 -0.11
CA SER A 31 -76.44 -1.09 0.91
C SER A 31 -76.65 -2.60 0.68
N SER A 32 -76.92 -3.02 -0.56
CA SER A 32 -77.11 -4.43 -0.93
C SER A 32 -75.85 -5.27 -0.73
N ALA A 33 -74.67 -4.69 -0.94
CA ALA A 33 -73.38 -5.32 -0.70
C ALA A 33 -73.05 -5.45 0.81
N THR A 34 -73.60 -4.57 1.66
CA THR A 34 -73.40 -4.62 3.13
C THR A 34 -74.42 -5.49 3.88
N SER A 35 -75.59 -5.70 3.30
CA SER A 35 -76.64 -6.51 3.94
C SER A 35 -76.29 -8.00 3.88
N GLN A 36 -76.28 -8.69 5.03
CA GLN A 36 -76.10 -10.15 5.05
C GLN A 36 -77.19 -10.88 4.24
N SER A 37 -78.36 -10.24 4.03
CA SER A 37 -79.51 -10.78 3.30
C SER A 37 -79.54 -10.45 1.80
N GLY A 38 -78.47 -9.86 1.22
CA GLY A 38 -78.42 -9.53 -0.22
C GLY A 38 -78.44 -10.76 -1.16
N PRO A 39 -78.56 -10.57 -2.49
CA PRO A 39 -78.40 -11.65 -3.45
C PRO A 39 -77.00 -12.32 -3.35
N TRP A 40 -76.93 -13.65 -3.50
CA TRP A 40 -75.66 -14.37 -3.34
C TRP A 40 -74.65 -14.03 -4.45
N GLU A 41 -75.12 -13.63 -5.62
CA GLU A 41 -74.32 -13.17 -6.75
C GLU A 41 -73.52 -11.92 -6.40
N GLU A 42 -74.14 -10.95 -5.73
CA GLU A 42 -73.50 -9.71 -5.27
C GLU A 42 -72.44 -9.99 -4.21
N ARG A 43 -72.76 -10.83 -3.21
CA ARG A 43 -71.78 -11.27 -2.21
C ARG A 43 -70.61 -12.00 -2.86
N SER A 44 -70.89 -12.91 -3.79
CA SER A 44 -69.87 -13.65 -4.54
C SER A 44 -68.99 -12.71 -5.37
N ALA A 45 -69.59 -11.68 -6.00
CA ALA A 45 -68.86 -10.63 -6.70
C ALA A 45 -67.96 -9.83 -5.76
N MET A 46 -68.45 -9.43 -4.59
CA MET A 46 -67.68 -8.72 -3.56
C MET A 46 -66.49 -9.55 -3.06
N VAL A 47 -66.70 -10.84 -2.82
CA VAL A 47 -65.61 -11.77 -2.44
C VAL A 47 -64.56 -11.85 -3.55
N ARG A 48 -64.97 -12.01 -4.81
CA ARG A 48 -64.04 -12.01 -5.96
C ARG A 48 -63.25 -10.70 -6.07
N LEU A 49 -63.91 -9.56 -5.86
CA LEU A 49 -63.26 -8.24 -5.87
C LEU A 49 -62.22 -8.12 -4.74
N THR A 50 -62.59 -8.54 -3.53
CA THR A 50 -61.70 -8.52 -2.36
C THR A 50 -60.47 -9.42 -2.57
N GLN A 51 -60.69 -10.63 -3.10
CA GLN A 51 -59.62 -11.56 -3.44
C GLN A 51 -58.69 -11.00 -4.53
N LYS A 52 -59.24 -10.36 -5.58
CA LYS A 52 -58.46 -9.67 -6.62
C LYS A 52 -57.61 -8.55 -6.03
N LEU A 53 -58.17 -7.75 -5.12
CA LEU A 53 -57.45 -6.68 -4.44
C LEU A 53 -56.30 -7.24 -3.56
N GLN A 54 -56.56 -8.29 -2.80
CA GLN A 54 -55.53 -8.96 -1.99
C GLN A 54 -54.45 -9.61 -2.86
N LYS A 55 -54.82 -10.26 -3.97
CA LYS A 55 -53.88 -10.80 -4.97
C LYS A 55 -53.02 -9.70 -5.56
N SER A 56 -53.60 -8.55 -5.93
CA SER A 56 -52.87 -7.39 -6.43
C SER A 56 -51.86 -6.85 -5.39
N LYS A 57 -52.28 -6.69 -4.12
CA LYS A 57 -51.39 -6.28 -3.01
C LYS A 57 -50.22 -7.27 -2.82
N ARG A 58 -50.50 -8.59 -2.82
CA ARG A 58 -49.45 -9.63 -2.73
C ARG A 58 -48.51 -9.60 -3.92
N ASN A 59 -49.04 -9.47 -5.15
CA ASN A 59 -48.25 -9.39 -6.37
C ASN A 59 -47.34 -8.16 -6.38
N LYS A 60 -47.84 -7.00 -5.92
CA LYS A 60 -47.04 -5.77 -5.77
C LYS A 60 -45.84 -6.00 -4.84
N ARG A 61 -46.08 -6.59 -3.66
CA ARG A 61 -45.01 -6.93 -2.69
C ARG A 61 -44.02 -7.95 -3.26
N TRP A 62 -44.51 -8.98 -3.95
CA TRP A 62 -43.65 -9.98 -4.59
C TRP A 62 -42.75 -9.37 -5.66
N ARG A 63 -43.30 -8.53 -6.55
CA ARG A 63 -42.51 -7.81 -7.57
C ARG A 63 -41.47 -6.88 -6.95
N GLN A 64 -41.80 -6.20 -5.85
CA GLN A 64 -40.87 -5.36 -5.13
C GLN A 64 -39.70 -6.16 -4.54
N ARG A 65 -40.00 -7.27 -3.84
CA ARG A 65 -38.96 -8.17 -3.30
C ARG A 65 -38.09 -8.77 -4.41
N ARG A 66 -38.71 -9.19 -5.52
CA ARG A 66 -37.98 -9.73 -6.67
C ARG A 66 -37.02 -8.70 -7.26
N ARG A 67 -37.44 -7.45 -7.44
CA ARG A 67 -36.55 -6.37 -7.89
C ARG A 67 -35.40 -6.12 -6.92
N LYS A 68 -35.70 -6.08 -5.60
CA LYS A 68 -34.67 -5.92 -4.58
C LYS A 68 -33.65 -7.07 -4.63
N HIS A 69 -34.12 -8.30 -4.76
CA HIS A 69 -33.24 -9.46 -4.83
C HIS A 69 -32.39 -9.47 -6.11
N VAL A 70 -32.97 -9.07 -7.24
CA VAL A 70 -32.22 -8.92 -8.51
C VAL A 70 -31.14 -7.84 -8.36
N GLU A 71 -31.46 -6.70 -7.74
CA GLU A 71 -30.47 -5.66 -7.44
C GLU A 71 -29.35 -6.17 -6.52
N GLU A 72 -29.70 -6.90 -5.45
CA GLU A 72 -28.72 -7.51 -4.54
C GLU A 72 -27.77 -8.48 -5.28
N LEU A 73 -28.29 -9.27 -6.22
CA LEU A 73 -27.48 -10.17 -7.05
C LEU A 73 -26.52 -9.38 -7.95
N PHE A 74 -26.99 -8.33 -8.62
CA PHE A 74 -26.14 -7.48 -9.46
C PHE A 74 -25.06 -6.75 -8.64
N GLN A 75 -25.39 -6.28 -7.44
CA GLN A 75 -24.41 -5.64 -6.55
C GLN A 75 -23.34 -6.64 -6.09
N LYS A 76 -23.75 -7.89 -5.78
CA LYS A 76 -22.81 -8.94 -5.41
C LYS A 76 -21.88 -9.30 -6.57
N GLU A 77 -22.43 -9.48 -7.76
CA GLU A 77 -21.67 -9.78 -8.97
C GLU A 77 -20.65 -8.66 -9.28
N ARG A 78 -21.07 -7.40 -9.19
CA ARG A 78 -20.17 -6.25 -9.34
C ARG A 78 -19.06 -6.24 -8.29
N ALA A 79 -19.38 -6.48 -7.02
CA ALA A 79 -18.39 -6.55 -5.95
C ALA A 79 -17.39 -7.70 -6.14
N ASP A 80 -17.84 -8.84 -6.67
CA ASP A 80 -16.96 -9.96 -7.02
C ASP A 80 -16.00 -9.57 -8.16
N TYR A 81 -16.45 -8.83 -9.17
CA TYR A 81 -15.58 -8.28 -10.22
C TYR A 81 -14.57 -7.26 -9.67
N ASP A 82 -15.03 -6.30 -8.88
CA ASP A 82 -14.16 -5.28 -8.27
C ASP A 82 -13.07 -5.93 -7.39
N ARG A 83 -13.39 -7.01 -6.68
CA ARG A 83 -12.41 -7.78 -5.89
C ARG A 83 -11.35 -8.43 -6.77
N VAL A 84 -11.74 -9.04 -7.88
CA VAL A 84 -10.80 -9.69 -8.82
C VAL A 84 -9.88 -8.65 -9.46
N ASP A 85 -10.41 -7.48 -9.81
CA ASP A 85 -9.61 -6.38 -10.36
C ASP A 85 -8.59 -5.85 -9.34
N GLN A 86 -9.00 -5.67 -8.08
CA GLN A 86 -8.10 -5.29 -6.99
C GLN A 86 -6.99 -6.33 -6.77
N GLU A 87 -7.33 -7.62 -6.78
CA GLU A 87 -6.35 -8.70 -6.64
C GLU A 87 -5.33 -8.69 -7.79
N ALA A 88 -5.79 -8.44 -9.02
CA ALA A 88 -4.92 -8.32 -10.18
C ALA A 88 -3.99 -7.10 -10.08
N ASP A 89 -4.51 -5.95 -9.62
CA ASP A 89 -3.71 -4.75 -9.37
C ASP A 89 -2.66 -4.97 -8.27
N GLU A 90 -3.04 -5.58 -7.17
CA GLU A 90 -2.11 -5.94 -6.10
C GLU A 90 -1.01 -6.89 -6.59
N TRP A 91 -1.38 -7.88 -7.41
CA TRP A 91 -0.41 -8.80 -7.99
C TRP A 91 0.58 -8.08 -8.91
N ARG A 92 0.07 -7.19 -9.79
CA ARG A 92 0.91 -6.34 -10.66
C ARG A 92 1.87 -5.47 -9.83
N ALA A 93 1.36 -4.80 -8.80
CA ALA A 93 2.15 -3.95 -7.92
C ALA A 93 3.26 -4.75 -7.21
N LYS A 94 2.97 -5.97 -6.74
CA LYS A 94 3.96 -6.86 -6.11
C LYS A 94 5.07 -7.26 -7.09
N GLN A 95 4.75 -7.54 -8.36
CA GLN A 95 5.77 -7.88 -9.36
C GLN A 95 6.65 -6.67 -9.69
N ILE A 96 6.05 -5.50 -9.92
CA ILE A 96 6.79 -4.26 -10.19
C ILE A 96 7.74 -3.95 -9.02
N ALA A 97 7.29 -4.10 -7.77
CA ALA A 97 8.12 -3.90 -6.60
C ALA A 97 9.32 -4.89 -6.55
N LYS A 98 9.10 -6.16 -6.90
CA LYS A 98 10.19 -7.16 -6.99
C LYS A 98 11.21 -6.81 -8.06
N ASP A 99 10.75 -6.38 -9.24
CA ASP A 99 11.62 -6.00 -10.35
C ASP A 99 12.46 -4.76 -9.99
N ILE A 100 11.83 -3.75 -9.39
CA ILE A 100 12.54 -2.56 -8.87
C ILE A 100 13.58 -2.96 -7.82
N ALA A 101 13.23 -3.86 -6.89
CA ALA A 101 14.17 -4.33 -5.87
C ALA A 101 15.36 -5.09 -6.49
N LYS A 102 15.09 -5.97 -7.45
CA LYS A 102 16.11 -6.72 -8.19
C LYS A 102 17.06 -5.77 -8.92
N GLN A 103 16.53 -4.79 -9.65
CA GLN A 103 17.33 -3.79 -10.35
C GLN A 103 18.22 -2.99 -9.40
N ARG A 104 17.71 -2.61 -8.21
CA ARG A 104 18.50 -1.91 -7.19
C ARG A 104 19.66 -2.76 -6.68
N VAL A 105 19.42 -4.04 -6.39
CA VAL A 105 20.46 -4.98 -5.96
C VAL A 105 21.52 -5.16 -7.04
N GLU A 106 21.12 -5.34 -8.29
CA GLU A 106 22.03 -5.46 -9.42
C GLU A 106 22.89 -4.21 -9.58
N SER A 107 22.28 -3.01 -9.54
CA SER A 107 23.00 -1.73 -9.59
C SER A 107 24.03 -1.61 -8.45
N MET A 108 23.64 -1.96 -7.22
CA MET A 108 24.54 -1.95 -6.06
C MET A 108 25.71 -2.93 -6.23
N GLN A 109 25.46 -4.13 -6.76
CA GLN A 109 26.50 -5.11 -7.05
C GLN A 109 27.49 -4.59 -8.09
N GLN A 110 27.01 -3.91 -9.14
CA GLN A 110 27.89 -3.29 -10.14
C GLN A 110 28.78 -2.20 -9.52
N ILE A 111 28.25 -1.36 -8.63
CA ILE A 111 29.03 -0.35 -7.91
C ILE A 111 30.09 -1.01 -7.02
N ALA A 112 29.71 -2.06 -6.26
CA ALA A 112 30.63 -2.80 -5.41
C ALA A 112 31.78 -3.42 -6.23
N ARG A 113 31.46 -4.09 -7.35
CA ARG A 113 32.44 -4.68 -8.27
C ARG A 113 33.39 -3.64 -8.86
N LYS A 114 32.88 -2.46 -9.23
CA LYS A 114 33.72 -1.36 -9.71
C LYS A 114 34.66 -0.87 -8.63
N LYS A 115 34.18 -0.69 -7.39
CA LYS A 115 34.99 -0.26 -6.26
C LYS A 115 36.09 -1.27 -5.91
N THR A 116 35.76 -2.57 -5.87
CA THR A 116 36.77 -3.61 -5.61
C THR A 116 37.81 -3.70 -6.72
N ASN A 117 37.41 -3.55 -7.98
CA ASN A 117 38.33 -3.56 -9.12
C ASN A 117 39.28 -2.36 -9.12
N VAL A 118 38.80 -1.17 -8.75
CA VAL A 118 39.65 0.03 -8.61
C VAL A 118 40.69 -0.16 -7.50
N GLU A 119 40.26 -0.64 -6.33
CA GLU A 119 41.16 -0.87 -5.20
C GLU A 119 42.20 -1.97 -5.52
N ARG A 120 41.77 -3.04 -6.19
CA ARG A 120 42.67 -4.10 -6.65
C ARG A 120 43.79 -3.54 -7.53
N LYS A 121 43.45 -2.73 -8.54
CA LYS A 121 44.43 -2.12 -9.44
C LYS A 121 45.41 -1.20 -8.70
N ARG A 122 44.91 -0.43 -7.74
CA ARG A 122 45.74 0.41 -6.88
C ARG A 122 46.77 -0.40 -6.12
N LEU A 123 46.32 -1.47 -5.44
CA LEU A 123 47.20 -2.35 -4.66
C LEU A 123 48.21 -3.09 -5.56
N GLU A 124 47.81 -3.49 -6.77
CA GLU A 124 48.72 -4.09 -7.76
C GLU A 124 49.86 -3.11 -8.13
N SER A 125 49.56 -1.84 -8.38
CA SER A 125 50.59 -0.82 -8.66
C SER A 125 51.47 -0.49 -7.44
N GLU A 126 50.90 -0.43 -6.24
CA GLU A 126 51.67 -0.22 -5.00
C GLU A 126 52.63 -1.39 -4.73
N LEU A 127 52.18 -2.64 -4.97
CA LEU A 127 53.01 -3.84 -4.86
C LEU A 127 54.16 -3.84 -5.87
N GLU A 128 53.90 -3.48 -7.13
CA GLU A 128 54.93 -3.37 -8.16
C GLU A 128 56.04 -2.38 -7.74
N LEU A 129 55.64 -1.21 -7.22
CA LEU A 129 56.58 -0.21 -6.70
C LEU A 129 57.39 -0.75 -5.50
N ALA A 130 56.74 -1.42 -4.56
CA ALA A 130 57.41 -2.01 -3.40
C ALA A 130 58.47 -3.05 -3.82
N LEU A 131 58.16 -3.91 -4.79
CA LEU A 131 59.11 -4.87 -5.37
C LEU A 131 60.29 -4.18 -6.04
N MET A 132 60.07 -3.08 -6.76
CA MET A 132 61.16 -2.28 -7.35
C MET A 132 62.09 -1.70 -6.27
N VAL A 133 61.52 -1.18 -5.17
CA VAL A 133 62.29 -0.63 -4.05
C VAL A 133 63.12 -1.72 -3.37
N GLU A 134 62.55 -2.90 -3.14
CA GLU A 134 63.27 -4.06 -2.60
C GLU A 134 64.46 -4.43 -3.47
N LYS A 135 64.27 -4.52 -4.79
CA LYS A 135 65.36 -4.80 -5.74
C LYS A 135 66.45 -3.73 -5.73
N LEU A 136 66.10 -2.46 -5.62
CA LEU A 136 67.07 -1.37 -5.47
C LEU A 136 67.83 -1.46 -4.14
N GLN A 137 67.16 -1.86 -3.05
CA GLN A 137 67.79 -2.07 -1.74
C GLN A 137 68.77 -3.25 -1.78
N GLU A 138 68.42 -4.37 -2.44
CA GLU A 138 69.34 -5.49 -2.68
C GLU A 138 70.61 -5.02 -3.41
N LEU A 139 70.46 -4.28 -4.51
CA LEU A 139 71.58 -3.73 -5.28
C LEU A 139 72.43 -2.75 -4.47
N ARG A 140 71.79 -1.89 -3.66
CA ARG A 140 72.48 -0.97 -2.74
C ARG A 140 73.28 -1.74 -1.69
N SER A 141 72.69 -2.80 -1.12
CA SER A 141 73.36 -3.65 -0.12
C SER A 141 74.63 -4.27 -0.70
N ILE A 142 74.54 -4.85 -1.91
CA ILE A 142 75.71 -5.40 -2.62
C ILE A 142 76.78 -4.33 -2.84
N ARG A 143 76.38 -3.12 -3.28
CA ARG A 143 77.31 -2.00 -3.50
C ARG A 143 78.03 -1.60 -2.21
N VAL A 144 77.29 -1.42 -1.11
CA VAL A 144 77.86 -1.06 0.20
C VAL A 144 78.81 -2.14 0.70
N GLN A 145 78.43 -3.43 0.58
CA GLN A 145 79.32 -4.54 0.92
C GLN A 145 80.60 -4.54 0.09
N LYS A 146 80.51 -4.23 -1.21
CA LYS A 146 81.69 -4.10 -2.07
C LYS A 146 82.60 -2.94 -1.64
N MET A 147 82.02 -1.78 -1.32
CA MET A 147 82.78 -0.61 -0.84
C MET A 147 83.49 -0.90 0.50
N LYS A 148 82.79 -1.51 1.46
CA LYS A 148 83.40 -1.92 2.75
C LYS A 148 84.54 -2.92 2.60
N LYS A 149 84.48 -3.80 1.59
CA LYS A 149 85.59 -4.72 1.27
C LYS A 149 86.78 -4.02 0.64
N GLN A 150 86.55 -2.95 -0.12
CA GLN A 150 87.62 -2.18 -0.78
C GLN A 150 88.31 -1.21 0.18
N ASP A 151 87.55 -0.62 1.11
CA ASP A 151 88.05 0.30 2.13
C ASP A 151 87.48 -0.08 3.51
N PRO A 152 88.22 -0.86 4.31
CA PRO A 152 87.80 -1.26 5.66
C PRO A 152 87.61 -0.08 6.62
N TYR A 153 88.22 1.07 6.35
CA TYR A 153 88.21 2.25 7.22
C TYR A 153 87.12 3.26 6.84
N LEU A 154 86.35 3.03 5.77
CA LEU A 154 85.32 3.96 5.25
C LEU A 154 84.25 4.37 6.27
N ASN A 155 84.00 3.54 7.29
CA ASN A 155 83.03 3.82 8.36
C ASN A 155 83.66 3.77 9.76
N THR A 156 84.99 3.68 9.86
CA THR A 156 85.67 3.68 11.17
C THR A 156 85.81 5.13 11.61
N ASP A 157 85.23 5.47 12.76
CA ASP A 157 85.46 6.79 13.35
C ASP A 157 86.95 6.90 13.66
N ALA A 158 87.59 7.95 13.15
CA ALA A 158 88.99 8.24 13.41
C ALA A 158 89.26 8.20 14.93
N SER A 159 88.36 8.68 15.77
CA SER A 159 88.54 8.66 17.23
C SER A 159 88.67 7.24 17.85
N THR A 160 88.31 6.20 17.12
CA THR A 160 88.34 4.79 17.57
C THR A 160 89.50 3.98 16.98
N MET A 161 90.25 4.53 16.03
CA MET A 161 91.40 3.85 15.43
C MET A 161 92.58 3.86 16.41
N SER A 162 93.36 2.79 16.46
CA SER A 162 94.58 2.81 17.27
C SER A 162 95.63 3.76 16.65
N PRO A 163 96.57 4.34 17.41
CA PRO A 163 97.64 5.18 16.85
C PRO A 163 98.44 4.50 15.72
N PHE A 164 98.61 3.17 15.77
CA PHE A 164 99.20 2.39 14.69
C PHE A 164 98.37 2.40 13.41
N GLU A 165 97.04 2.41 13.52
CA GLU A 165 96.12 2.45 12.38
C GLU A 165 96.02 3.86 11.77
N HIS A 166 96.29 4.92 12.53
CA HIS A 166 96.41 6.28 12.02
C HIS A 166 97.74 6.58 11.31
N GLY A 167 98.72 5.69 11.42
CA GLY A 167 100.10 5.99 11.00
C GLY A 167 100.77 7.05 11.87
N GLU A 168 100.28 7.27 13.10
CA GLU A 168 100.93 8.16 14.06
C GLU A 168 102.22 7.52 14.55
N VAL A 169 103.35 8.16 14.25
CA VAL A 169 104.67 7.73 14.70
C VAL A 169 104.82 8.14 16.16
N SER A 170 104.73 7.19 17.09
CA SER A 170 105.12 7.42 18.48
C SER A 170 106.58 7.87 18.52
N VAL A 171 106.80 9.15 18.81
CA VAL A 171 108.14 9.66 19.10
C VAL A 171 108.54 9.05 20.44
N LEU A 172 109.37 8.01 20.40
CA LEU A 172 110.03 7.51 21.60
C LEU A 172 111.01 8.59 22.04
N ASP A 173 110.64 9.33 23.08
CA ASP A 173 111.57 10.20 23.82
C ASP A 173 112.58 9.31 24.54
N ASN A 174 113.60 8.86 23.81
CA ASN A 174 114.80 8.27 24.40
C ASN A 174 115.70 9.44 24.83
N GLY A 175 115.20 10.26 25.77
CA GLY A 175 116.00 11.21 26.52
C GLY A 175 116.97 10.43 27.41
N GLY A 176 118.20 10.29 26.94
CA GLY A 176 119.35 9.88 27.73
C GLY A 176 119.86 10.99 28.65
#